data_AF-A0A5B3H4N3-F1
#
_entry.id   AF-A0A5B3H4N3-F1
#
_cell.length_a   1.000
_cell.length_b   1.000
_cell.length_c   1.000
_cell.angle_alpha   90.00
_cell.angle_beta   90.00
_cell.angle_gamma   90.00
#
_symmetry.space_group_name_H-M   'P 1'
#
loop_
_entity.id
_entity.type
_entity.pdbx_description
1 polymer ?
#
loop_
_entity_poly.entity_id
_entity_poly.type
_entity_poly.pdbx_seq_one_letter_code
_entity_poly.pdbx_strand_id
1 'polypeptide(L)'
;MAGGALLPGLLLWSLPAMFLLHDAEEVLFLPPWLRRNREWLARRFPQLARRMLPHFDGITPLRFAAMAVEELVLLVAVTACAALAGCYYPWLALFLAFGMHLLIHLGQWAAVGRYVSVIATSLPCLACCGRGLCIMINSRAFSLREFVLCGMAGCAVAAVNLWLVHRLAAPPVSDREPR
;
A
#
# COMPACT_ATOMS: atom_id res chain seq x y z
N MET A 1 5.00 -23.19 -17.19
CA MET A 1 4.41 -22.63 -18.43
C MET A 1 3.01 -22.15 -18.09
N ALA A 2 2.78 -20.84 -18.12
CA ALA A 2 1.45 -20.27 -17.91
C ALA A 2 0.57 -20.62 -19.13
N GLY A 3 -0.14 -21.75 -19.03
CA GLY A 3 -1.08 -22.20 -20.04
C GLY A 3 -2.37 -21.39 -19.97
N GLY A 4 -2.58 -20.50 -20.94
CA GLY A 4 -3.88 -20.13 -21.51
C GLY A 4 -4.95 -19.45 -20.66
N ALA A 5 -4.79 -19.32 -19.34
CA ALA A 5 -5.78 -18.63 -18.51
C ALA A 5 -5.53 -17.11 -18.53
N LEU A 6 -6.24 -16.39 -19.41
CA LEU A 6 -6.33 -14.94 -19.35
C LEU A 6 -7.06 -14.55 -18.05
N LEU A 7 -6.40 -13.77 -17.20
CA LEU A 7 -7.08 -13.19 -16.04
C LEU A 7 -8.19 -12.26 -16.54
N PRO A 8 -9.40 -12.30 -15.92
CA PRO A 8 -10.48 -11.40 -16.31
C PRO A 8 -10.01 -9.95 -16.25
N GLY A 9 -10.31 -9.14 -17.29
CA GLY A 9 -9.92 -7.73 -17.30
C GLY A 9 -10.42 -6.97 -16.07
N LEU A 10 -11.62 -7.29 -15.59
CA LEU A 10 -12.18 -6.74 -14.35
C LEU A 10 -11.29 -7.02 -13.13
N LEU A 11 -10.65 -8.19 -13.06
CA LEU A 11 -9.72 -8.52 -11.98
C LEU A 11 -8.45 -7.66 -12.10
N LEU A 12 -7.87 -7.55 -13.29
CA LEU A 12 -6.64 -6.76 -13.50
C LEU A 12 -6.85 -5.28 -13.12
N TRP A 13 -7.91 -4.67 -13.63
CA TRP A 13 -8.24 -3.26 -13.38
C TRP A 13 -8.80 -3.01 -11.98
N SER A 14 -9.17 -4.05 -11.22
CA SER A 14 -9.56 -3.88 -9.82
C SER A 14 -8.41 -3.35 -8.96
N LEU A 15 -7.16 -3.71 -9.26
CA LEU A 15 -6.00 -3.29 -8.46
C LEU A 15 -5.83 -1.75 -8.42
N PRO A 16 -5.65 -1.04 -9.54
CA PRO A 16 -5.52 0.41 -9.50
C PRO A 16 -6.80 1.10 -9.00
N ALA A 17 -7.99 0.54 -9.24
CA ALA A 17 -9.23 1.09 -8.74
C ALA A 17 -9.35 1.00 -7.20
N MET A 18 -9.01 -0.16 -6.62
CA MET A 18 -8.97 -0.35 -5.17
C MET A 18 -7.91 0.54 -4.53
N PHE A 19 -6.72 0.62 -5.13
CA PHE A 19 -5.65 1.49 -4.64
C PHE A 19 -6.10 2.95 -4.64
N LEU A 20 -6.63 3.47 -5.75
CA LEU A 20 -7.11 4.85 -5.83
C LEU A 20 -8.14 5.16 -4.74
N LEU A 21 -9.10 4.26 -4.53
CA LEU A 21 -10.14 4.45 -3.52
C LEU A 21 -9.56 4.44 -2.09
N HIS A 22 -8.71 3.46 -1.80
CA HIS A 22 -8.11 3.27 -0.49
C HIS A 22 -7.15 4.41 -0.13
N ASP A 23 -6.27 4.74 -1.07
CA ASP A 23 -5.26 5.76 -0.90
C ASP A 23 -5.89 7.17 -0.86
N ALA A 24 -7.00 7.41 -1.58
CA ALA A 24 -7.78 8.64 -1.38
C ALA A 24 -8.31 8.77 0.05
N GLU A 25 -8.76 7.68 0.69
CA GLU A 25 -9.14 7.71 2.11
C GLU A 25 -7.92 8.01 3.00
N GLU A 26 -6.77 7.38 2.73
CA GLU A 26 -5.51 7.68 3.42
C GLU A 26 -5.17 9.17 3.33
N VAL A 27 -5.05 9.70 2.10
CA VAL A 27 -4.61 11.07 1.83
C VAL A 27 -5.51 12.10 2.51
N LEU A 28 -6.83 11.88 2.49
CA LEU A 28 -7.79 12.83 3.03
C LEU A 28 -7.90 12.77 4.55
N PHE A 29 -7.88 11.57 5.14
CA PHE A 29 -8.30 11.39 6.53
C PHE A 29 -7.19 10.98 7.48
N LEU A 30 -6.14 10.27 7.02
CA LEU A 30 -5.06 9.81 7.88
C LEU A 30 -4.25 10.96 8.49
N PRO A 31 -3.79 11.99 7.75
CA PRO A 31 -3.01 13.07 8.35
C PRO A 31 -3.79 13.87 9.41
N PRO A 32 -5.05 14.30 9.19
CA PRO A 32 -5.86 14.93 10.23
C PRO A 32 -6.09 14.04 11.47
N TRP A 33 -6.32 12.74 11.27
CA TRP A 33 -6.52 11.80 12.37
C TRP A 33 -5.25 11.63 13.22
N LEU A 34 -4.09 11.50 12.58
CA LEU A 34 -2.80 11.41 13.27
C LEU A 34 -2.51 12.66 14.10
N ARG A 35 -2.78 13.86 13.56
CA ARG A 35 -2.61 15.12 14.30
C ARG A 35 -3.51 15.17 15.55
N ARG A 36 -4.78 14.79 15.43
CA ARG A 36 -5.74 14.78 16.56
C ARG A 36 -5.38 13.75 17.63
N ASN A 37 -4.81 12.61 17.24
CA ASN A 37 -4.50 11.50 18.16
C ASN A 37 -3.02 11.45 18.58
N ARG A 38 -2.21 12.44 18.21
CA ARG A 38 -0.75 12.45 18.40
C ARG A 38 -0.32 12.19 19.84
N GLU A 39 -0.85 12.96 20.79
CA GLU A 39 -0.49 12.83 22.21
C GLU A 39 -0.91 11.47 22.79
N TRP A 40 -2.08 11.00 22.39
CA TRP A 40 -2.59 9.69 22.80
C TRP A 40 -1.71 8.56 22.26
N LEU A 41 -1.32 8.62 20.97
CA LEU A 41 -0.39 7.67 20.35
C LEU A 41 0.98 7.69 21.04
N ALA A 42 1.49 8.88 21.38
CA ALA A 42 2.76 9.03 22.09
C ALA A 42 2.75 8.37 23.49
N ARG A 43 1.62 8.45 24.21
CA ARG A 43 1.45 7.79 25.50
C ARG A 43 1.26 6.28 25.38
N ARG A 44 0.45 5.84 24.42
CA ARG A 44 0.07 4.42 24.25
C ARG A 44 1.15 3.57 23.58
N PHE A 45 1.90 4.15 22.64
CA PHE A 45 2.95 3.50 21.86
C PHE A 45 4.23 4.35 21.81
N PRO A 46 4.90 4.58 22.95
CA PRO A 46 6.01 5.55 23.04
C PRO A 46 7.20 5.24 22.14
N GLN A 47 7.50 3.95 21.90
CA GLN A 47 8.57 3.55 20.99
C GLN A 47 8.22 3.81 19.52
N LEU A 48 6.99 3.48 19.11
CA LEU A 48 6.49 3.71 17.75
C LEU A 48 6.38 5.19 17.46
N ALA A 49 5.83 5.95 18.42
CA ALA A 49 5.64 7.38 18.29
C ALA A 49 6.97 8.13 18.11
N ARG A 50 8.02 7.77 18.88
CA ARG A 50 9.37 8.34 18.72
C ARG A 50 9.96 8.11 17.33
N ARG A 51 9.62 6.99 16.67
CA ARG A 51 10.10 6.68 15.32
C ARG A 51 9.24 7.35 14.25
N MET A 52 7.92 7.33 14.39
CA MET A 52 7.00 7.73 13.32
C MET A 52 6.59 9.21 13.36
N LEU A 53 6.37 9.82 14.53
CA LEU A 53 5.91 11.23 14.61
C LEU A 53 6.86 12.21 13.90
N PRO A 54 8.20 12.13 14.05
CA PRO A 54 9.10 13.03 13.34
C PRO A 54 9.03 12.91 11.81
N HIS A 55 8.70 11.72 11.30
CA HIS A 55 8.54 11.49 9.86
C HIS A 55 7.20 12.06 9.35
N PHE A 56 6.14 12.01 10.16
CA PHE A 56 4.85 12.60 9.81
C PHE A 56 4.85 14.13 9.84
N ASP A 57 5.62 14.74 10.74
CA ASP A 57 5.71 16.21 10.83
C ASP A 57 6.31 16.84 9.55
N GLY A 58 7.08 16.09 8.76
CA GLY A 58 7.64 16.52 7.47
C GLY A 58 6.78 16.25 6.23
N ILE A 59 5.74 15.40 6.35
CA ILE A 59 4.90 15.01 5.21
C ILE A 59 3.72 15.98 5.09
N THR A 60 3.87 16.97 4.20
CA THR A 60 2.74 17.83 3.81
C THR A 60 1.68 17.02 3.03
N PRO A 61 0.39 17.39 3.08
CA PRO A 61 -0.66 16.73 2.30
C PRO A 61 -0.34 16.66 0.80
N LEU A 62 0.29 17.69 0.24
CA LEU A 62 0.69 17.73 -1.16
C LEU A 62 1.74 16.66 -1.50
N ARG A 63 2.74 16.48 -0.64
CA ARG A 63 3.74 15.42 -0.79
C ARG A 63 3.11 14.04 -0.67
N PHE A 64 2.19 13.87 0.28
CA PHE A 64 1.46 12.60 0.43
C PHE A 64 0.64 12.27 -0.82
N ALA A 65 -0.09 13.23 -1.37
CA ALA A 65 -0.81 13.08 -2.63
C ALA A 65 0.14 12.83 -3.83
N ALA A 66 1.33 13.44 -3.87
CA ALA A 66 2.29 13.19 -4.95
C ALA A 66 2.83 11.75 -4.92
N MET A 67 3.15 11.23 -3.73
CA MET A 67 3.62 9.85 -3.52
C MET A 67 2.53 8.84 -3.91
N ALA A 68 1.29 9.10 -3.50
CA ALA A 68 0.10 8.37 -3.92
C ALA A 68 -0.08 8.31 -5.44
N VAL A 69 0.08 9.45 -6.13
CA VAL A 69 -0.06 9.53 -7.59
C VAL A 69 1.05 8.74 -8.28
N GLU A 70 2.29 8.79 -7.79
CA GLU A 70 3.41 7.99 -8.30
C GLU A 70 3.09 6.48 -8.24
N GLU A 71 2.63 6.00 -7.08
CA GLU A 71 2.25 4.60 -6.91
C GLU A 71 1.06 4.21 -7.79
N LEU A 72 0.05 5.08 -7.93
CA LEU A 72 -1.08 4.84 -8.82
C LEU A 72 -0.63 4.72 -10.29
N VAL A 73 0.27 5.57 -10.75
CA VAL A 73 0.81 5.51 -12.12
C VAL A 73 1.54 4.19 -12.35
N LEU A 74 2.36 3.75 -11.39
CA LEU A 74 3.04 2.46 -11.44
C LEU A 74 2.03 1.30 -11.51
N LEU A 75 0.99 1.31 -10.67
CA LEU A 75 -0.06 0.30 -10.67
C LEU A 75 -0.84 0.24 -11.98
N VAL A 76 -1.19 1.39 -12.55
CA VAL A 76 -1.83 1.48 -13.87
C VAL A 76 -0.91 0.93 -14.96
N ALA A 77 0.38 1.29 -14.94
CA ALA A 77 1.36 0.81 -15.92
C ALA A 77 1.51 -0.71 -15.88
N VAL A 78 1.71 -1.32 -14.71
CA VAL A 78 1.81 -2.78 -14.61
C VAL A 78 0.51 -3.49 -14.97
N THR A 79 -0.64 -2.86 -14.68
CA THR A 79 -1.96 -3.38 -15.06
C THR A 79 -2.14 -3.36 -16.57
N ALA A 80 -1.74 -2.28 -17.23
CA ALA A 80 -1.74 -2.18 -18.69
C ALA A 80 -0.79 -3.22 -19.32
N CYS A 81 0.42 -3.39 -18.78
CA CYS A 81 1.35 -4.43 -19.24
C CYS A 81 0.76 -5.84 -19.09
N ALA A 82 0.09 -6.13 -17.97
CA ALA A 82 -0.60 -7.40 -17.76
C ALA A 82 -1.77 -7.60 -18.75
N ALA A 83 -2.57 -6.57 -18.98
CA ALA A 83 -3.73 -6.63 -19.86
C ALA A 83 -3.38 -6.73 -21.35
N LEU A 84 -2.33 -6.01 -21.79
CA LEU A 84 -1.95 -5.90 -23.20
C LEU A 84 -0.90 -6.93 -23.62
N ALA A 85 0.04 -7.27 -22.73
CA ALA A 85 1.19 -8.12 -23.05
C ALA A 85 1.23 -9.43 -22.24
N GLY A 86 0.26 -9.67 -21.36
CA GLY A 86 0.23 -10.88 -20.52
C GLY A 86 1.33 -10.93 -19.45
N CYS A 87 1.95 -9.79 -19.15
CA CYS A 87 3.01 -9.69 -18.13
C CYS A 87 2.42 -9.71 -16.72
N TYR A 88 1.95 -10.88 -16.25
CA TYR A 88 1.20 -10.97 -15.00
C TYR A 88 2.05 -10.95 -13.71
N TYR A 89 3.33 -11.30 -13.75
CA TYR A 89 4.14 -11.41 -12.52
C TYR A 89 4.33 -10.07 -11.77
N PRO A 90 4.63 -8.93 -12.42
CA PRO A 90 4.69 -7.64 -11.73
C PRO A 90 3.35 -7.23 -11.16
N TRP A 91 2.27 -7.46 -11.90
CA TRP A 91 0.90 -7.19 -11.43
C TRP A 91 0.55 -8.04 -10.21
N LEU A 92 0.85 -9.35 -10.24
CA LEU A 92 0.63 -10.26 -9.13
C LEU A 92 1.42 -9.85 -7.88
N ALA A 93 2.69 -9.46 -8.05
CA ALA A 93 3.52 -8.99 -6.96
C ALA A 93 2.92 -7.77 -6.27
N LEU A 94 2.48 -6.77 -7.04
CA LEU A 94 1.90 -5.55 -6.51
C LEU A 94 0.48 -5.77 -5.96
N PHE A 95 -0.31 -6.67 -6.54
CA PHE A 95 -1.61 -7.10 -6.00
C PHE A 95 -1.46 -7.72 -4.60
N LEU A 96 -0.50 -8.62 -4.43
CA LEU A 96 -0.22 -9.27 -3.14
C LEU A 96 0.36 -8.28 -2.12
N ALA A 97 1.23 -7.37 -2.56
CA ALA A 97 1.75 -6.29 -1.72
C ALA A 97 0.63 -5.37 -1.23
N PHE A 98 -0.28 -4.97 -2.12
CA PHE A 98 -1.47 -4.19 -1.77
C PHE A 98 -2.37 -4.95 -0.78
N GLY A 99 -2.63 -6.24 -0.99
CA GLY A 99 -3.37 -7.07 -0.02
C GLY A 99 -2.71 -7.09 1.36
N MET A 100 -1.37 -7.19 1.42
CA MET A 100 -0.61 -7.13 2.67
C MET A 100 -0.70 -5.76 3.33
N HIS A 101 -0.65 -4.68 2.55
CA HIS A 101 -0.85 -3.30 3.02
C HIS A 101 -2.20 -3.12 3.74
N LEU A 102 -3.29 -3.63 3.16
CA LEU A 102 -4.61 -3.62 3.80
C LEU A 102 -4.64 -4.40 5.13
N LEU A 103 -3.95 -5.56 5.17
CA LEU A 103 -3.84 -6.36 6.40
C LEU A 103 -3.05 -5.62 7.48
N ILE A 104 -2.02 -4.85 7.12
CA ILE A 104 -1.28 -4.00 8.05
C ILE A 104 -2.21 -2.95 8.65
N HIS A 105 -3.04 -2.27 7.84
CA HIS A 105 -4.03 -1.32 8.35
C HIS A 105 -5.04 -1.97 9.29
N LEU A 106 -5.53 -3.17 8.96
CA LEU A 106 -6.44 -3.90 9.84
C LEU A 106 -5.77 -4.25 11.19
N GLY A 107 -4.49 -4.65 11.16
CA GLY A 107 -3.68 -4.88 12.36
C GLY A 107 -3.47 -3.61 13.18
N GLN A 108 -3.19 -2.48 12.54
CA GLN A 108 -3.08 -1.17 13.20
C GLN A 108 -4.40 -0.79 13.88
N TRP A 109 -5.53 -0.98 13.21
CA TRP A 109 -6.86 -0.72 13.77
C TRP A 109 -7.15 -1.60 14.99
N ALA A 110 -6.90 -2.91 14.89
CA ALA A 110 -7.07 -3.85 16.00
C ALA A 110 -6.19 -3.48 17.20
N ALA A 111 -4.93 -3.07 16.98
CA ALA A 111 -4.01 -2.66 18.03
C ALA A 111 -4.39 -1.32 18.68
N VAL A 112 -4.91 -0.37 17.90
CA VAL A 112 -5.37 0.95 18.37
C VAL A 112 -6.69 0.83 19.14
N GLY A 113 -7.55 -0.13 18.77
CA GLY A 113 -8.84 -0.39 19.44
C GLY A 113 -9.85 0.75 19.29
N ARG A 114 -9.63 1.66 18.34
CA ARG A 114 -10.51 2.79 17.99
C ARG A 114 -10.62 2.87 16.48
N TYR A 115 -11.70 3.47 15.99
CA TYR A 115 -11.83 3.73 14.56
C TYR A 115 -10.62 4.55 14.05
N VAL A 116 -9.94 3.99 13.06
CA VAL A 116 -8.85 4.63 12.32
C VAL A 116 -9.44 4.94 10.95
N SER A 117 -9.40 6.23 10.57
CA SER A 117 -9.59 6.63 9.18
C SER A 117 -8.63 5.80 8.32
N VAL A 118 -9.13 5.08 7.31
CA VAL A 118 -8.47 4.08 6.43
C VAL A 118 -9.16 2.69 6.46
N ILE A 119 -9.96 2.40 7.50
CA ILE A 119 -10.63 1.08 7.62
C ILE A 119 -11.88 0.95 6.75
N ALA A 120 -12.57 2.05 6.45
CA ALA A 120 -13.80 2.00 5.67
C ALA A 120 -13.56 1.40 4.27
N THR A 121 -12.46 1.76 3.63
CA THR A 121 -12.06 1.20 2.33
C THR A 121 -11.23 -0.07 2.45
N SER A 122 -10.50 -0.27 3.56
CA SER A 122 -9.68 -1.49 3.76
C SER A 122 -10.52 -2.77 3.71
N LEU A 123 -11.65 -2.80 4.41
CA LEU A 123 -12.51 -3.99 4.47
C LEU A 123 -13.07 -4.42 3.10
N PRO A 124 -13.73 -3.55 2.31
CA PRO A 124 -14.21 -3.92 0.98
C PRO A 124 -13.07 -4.23 0.02
N CYS A 125 -11.94 -3.49 0.06
CA CYS A 125 -10.78 -3.79 -0.78
C CYS A 125 -10.18 -5.16 -0.45
N LEU A 126 -10.11 -5.53 0.84
CA LEU A 126 -9.62 -6.84 1.26
C LEU A 126 -10.55 -7.96 0.82
N ALA A 127 -11.87 -7.75 0.89
CA ALA A 127 -12.85 -8.70 0.35
C ALA A 127 -12.68 -8.89 -1.17
N CYS A 128 -12.47 -7.82 -1.92
CA CYS A 128 -12.16 -7.87 -3.34
C CYS A 128 -10.83 -8.58 -3.63
N CYS A 129 -9.78 -8.31 -2.84
CA CYS A 129 -8.50 -9.00 -2.94
C CYS A 129 -8.65 -10.51 -2.68
N GLY A 130 -9.41 -10.89 -1.65
CA GLY A 130 -9.71 -12.29 -1.32
C GLY A 130 -10.47 -12.99 -2.45
N ARG A 131 -11.47 -12.33 -3.04
CA ARG A 131 -12.18 -12.86 -4.23
C ARG A 131 -11.24 -13.03 -5.42
N GLY A 132 -10.38 -12.05 -5.69
CA GLY A 132 -9.38 -12.13 -6.75
C GLY A 132 -8.41 -13.30 -6.55
N LEU A 133 -7.93 -13.48 -5.32
CA LEU A 133 -7.07 -14.60 -4.95
C LEU A 133 -7.76 -15.95 -5.15
N CYS A 134 -9.02 -16.09 -4.73
CA CYS A 134 -9.82 -17.28 -4.97
C CYS A 134 -9.97 -17.58 -6.47
N ILE A 135 -10.21 -16.56 -7.30
CA ILE A 135 -10.29 -16.72 -8.76
C ILE A 135 -8.97 -17.26 -9.30
N MET A 136 -7.83 -16.68 -8.93
CA MET A 136 -6.50 -17.10 -9.40
C MET A 136 -6.10 -18.51 -8.94
N ILE A 137 -6.44 -18.88 -7.70
CA ILE A 137 -6.18 -20.22 -7.15
C ILE A 137 -7.06 -21.26 -7.86
N ASN A 138 -8.37 -21.00 -8.00
CA ASN A 138 -9.31 -21.94 -8.60
C ASN A 138 -9.07 -22.13 -10.11
N SER A 139 -8.64 -21.09 -10.82
CA SER A 139 -8.24 -21.19 -12.22
C SER A 139 -6.86 -21.79 -12.43
N ARG A 140 -6.10 -22.05 -11.34
CA ARG A 140 -4.70 -22.47 -11.37
C ARG A 140 -3.82 -21.54 -12.23
N ALA A 141 -4.12 -20.24 -12.20
CA ALA A 141 -3.36 -19.23 -12.96
C ALA A 141 -1.89 -19.16 -12.52
N PHE A 142 -1.62 -19.39 -11.23
CA PHE A 142 -0.28 -19.42 -10.65
C PHE A 142 -0.13 -20.59 -9.67
N SER A 143 1.09 -21.09 -9.56
CA SER A 143 1.50 -22.05 -8.53
C SER A 143 1.70 -21.36 -7.18
N LEU A 144 1.64 -22.14 -6.09
CA LEU A 144 1.93 -21.65 -4.74
C LEU A 144 3.31 -20.98 -4.65
N ARG A 145 4.32 -21.54 -5.34
CA ARG A 145 5.67 -20.97 -5.40
C ARG A 145 5.65 -19.57 -6.01
N GLU A 146 4.90 -19.37 -7.09
CA GLU A 146 4.79 -18.06 -7.74
C GLU A 146 4.08 -17.05 -6.82
N PHE A 147 3.00 -17.45 -6.14
CA PHE A 147 2.36 -16.59 -5.14
C PHE A 147 3.33 -16.15 -4.04
N VAL A 148 4.10 -17.09 -3.48
CA VAL A 148 5.05 -16.80 -2.40
C VAL A 148 6.18 -15.88 -2.88
N LEU A 149 6.78 -16.18 -4.04
CA LEU A 149 7.87 -15.38 -4.60
C LEU A 149 7.39 -13.98 -4.99
N CYS A 150 6.26 -13.85 -5.67
CA CYS A 150 5.67 -12.56 -6.04
C CYS A 150 5.26 -11.77 -4.80
N GLY A 151 4.67 -12.42 -3.78
CA GLY A 151 4.31 -11.75 -2.53
C GLY A 151 5.52 -11.19 -1.80
N MET A 152 6.59 -11.97 -1.65
CA MET A 152 7.84 -11.49 -1.04
C MET A 152 8.48 -10.36 -1.86
N ALA A 153 8.55 -10.52 -3.19
CA ALA A 153 9.11 -9.51 -4.08
C ALA A 153 8.30 -8.21 -4.04
N GLY A 154 6.97 -8.29 -4.07
CA GLY A 154 6.07 -7.14 -3.98
C GLY A 154 6.23 -6.39 -2.67
N CYS A 155 6.23 -7.10 -1.53
CA CYS A 155 6.48 -6.49 -0.22
C CYS A 155 7.86 -5.84 -0.14
N ALA A 156 8.90 -6.46 -0.71
CA ALA A 156 10.24 -5.90 -0.76
C ALA A 156 10.29 -4.61 -1.61
N VAL A 157 9.66 -4.62 -2.79
CA VAL A 157 9.54 -3.44 -3.66
C VAL A 157 8.80 -2.31 -2.96
N ALA A 158 7.66 -2.59 -2.34
CA ALA A 158 6.90 -1.58 -1.59
C ALA A 158 7.71 -1.00 -0.41
N ALA A 159 8.43 -1.84 0.33
CA ALA A 159 9.28 -1.38 1.43
C ALA A 159 10.45 -0.50 0.94
N VAL A 160 11.07 -0.87 -0.18
CA VAL A 160 12.14 -0.05 -0.80
C VAL A 160 11.57 1.26 -1.33
N ASN A 161 10.40 1.24 -1.97
CA ASN A 161 9.73 2.44 -2.46
C ASN A 161 9.47 3.43 -1.31
N LEU A 162 8.82 2.95 -0.26
CA LEU A 162 8.53 3.75 0.93
C LEU A 162 9.81 4.30 1.58
N TRP A 163 10.88 3.50 1.65
CA TRP A 163 12.16 3.94 2.16
C TRP A 163 12.81 5.05 1.33
N LEU A 164 12.81 4.93 -0.01
CA LEU A 164 13.33 5.95 -0.92
C LEU A 164 12.55 7.25 -0.78
N VAL A 165 11.23 7.14 -0.77
CA VAL A 165 10.31 8.26 -0.60
C VAL A 165 10.58 9.00 0.72
N HIS A 166 10.75 8.27 1.84
CA HIS A 166 11.11 8.88 3.11
C HIS A 166 12.49 9.54 3.11
N ARG A 167 13.49 8.94 2.44
CA ARG A 167 14.83 9.51 2.29
C ARG A 167 14.81 10.83 1.52
N LEU A 168 14.02 10.91 0.45
CA LEU A 168 13.86 12.11 -0.38
C LEU A 168 13.01 13.19 0.32
N ALA A 169 12.15 12.79 1.28
CA ALA A 169 11.35 13.70 2.07
C ALA A 169 12.09 14.32 3.27
N ALA A 170 13.24 13.79 3.68
CA ALA A 170 14.04 14.36 4.77
C ALA A 170 14.74 15.66 4.30
N PRO A 171 14.71 16.75 5.10
CA PRO A 171 15.43 17.97 4.74
C PRO A 171 16.94 17.70 4.63
N PRO A 172 17.66 18.36 3.70
CA PRO A 172 19.10 18.20 3.57
C PRO A 172 19.81 18.54 4.88
N VAL A 173 20.90 17.82 5.17
CA VAL A 173 21.69 17.91 6.40
C VAL A 173 22.36 19.29 6.60
N SER A 174 22.27 20.21 5.63
CA SER A 174 22.97 21.50 5.64
C SER A 174 22.41 22.56 6.60
N ASP A 175 21.21 22.40 7.16
CA ASP A 175 20.59 23.47 7.99
C ASP A 175 20.74 23.26 9.51
N ARG A 176 21.59 22.32 9.94
CA ARG A 176 21.99 22.22 11.36
C ARG A 176 23.20 23.10 11.63
N GLU A 177 23.00 24.42 11.63
CA GLU A 177 23.93 25.32 12.29
C GLU A 177 23.87 25.05 13.81
N PRO A 178 25.00 24.78 14.48
CA PRO A 178 25.03 24.67 15.92
C PRO A 178 24.82 26.08 16.52
N ARG A 179 23.73 26.26 17.27
CA ARG A 179 23.62 27.32 18.29
C ARG A 179 23.74 26.71 19.67
#